data_AF-A0A7W2RSG6-F1
#
_entry.id   AF-A0A7W2RSG6-F1
#
_cell.length_a   1.000
_cell.length_b   1.000
_cell.length_c   1.000
_cell.angle_alpha   90.00
_cell.angle_beta   90.00
_cell.angle_gamma   90.00
#
_symmetry.space_group_name_H-M   'P 1'
#
loop_
_entity.id
_entity.type
_entity.pdbx_description
1 polymer ?
#
loop_
_entity_poly.entity_id
_entity_poly.type
_entity_poly.pdbx_seq_one_letter_code
_entity_poly.pdbx_strand_id
1 'polypeptide(L)'
;MKYGAWVLLLMLFIGLGILKLNQDEVSGTELIQKIGVIESISCNSGSKDGAPTVVLKSNGSISSYKVLEEFSLRTDCDDKKQDLIGRSVIVSVLPNENDFAMAYEFRLDGTKIYSLDDVVSSDKETAYTLFLIALVMLGSLFFHRRKDT
;
A
#
# COMPACT_ATOMS: atom_id res chain seq x y z
N MET A 1 -6.93 35.50 4.09
CA MET A 1 -7.04 34.29 3.24
C MET A 1 -6.19 33.10 3.68
N LYS A 2 -5.02 33.28 4.33
CA LYS A 2 -4.16 32.15 4.74
C LYS A 2 -4.84 31.14 5.68
N TYR A 3 -5.57 31.60 6.70
CA TYR A 3 -6.19 30.73 7.71
C TYR A 3 -7.22 29.73 7.17
N GLY A 4 -8.00 30.11 6.14
CA GLY A 4 -8.98 29.20 5.53
C GLY A 4 -8.34 28.00 4.84
N ALA A 5 -7.19 28.20 4.19
CA ALA A 5 -6.43 27.13 3.54
C ALA A 5 -5.86 26.13 4.55
N TRP A 6 -5.40 26.59 5.71
CA TRP A 6 -4.88 25.71 6.77
C TRP A 6 -5.96 24.85 7.43
N VAL A 7 -7.16 25.40 7.64
CA VAL A 7 -8.30 24.62 8.18
C VAL A 7 -8.76 23.57 7.18
N LEU A 8 -8.79 23.90 5.89
CA LEU A 8 -9.08 22.94 4.82
C LEU A 8 -8.03 21.82 4.77
N LEU A 9 -6.74 22.17 4.87
CA LEU A 9 -5.66 21.19 4.93
C LEU A 9 -5.85 20.24 6.12
N LEU A 10 -6.15 20.78 7.31
CA LEU A 10 -6.37 20.00 8.52
C LEU A 10 -7.50 18.97 8.37
N MET A 11 -8.66 19.42 7.88
CA MET A 11 -9.80 18.55 7.61
C MET A 11 -9.44 17.42 6.64
N LEU A 12 -8.61 17.73 5.63
CA LEU A 12 -8.17 16.78 4.62
C LEU A 12 -7.24 15.72 5.20
N PHE A 13 -6.27 16.10 6.04
CA PHE A 13 -5.40 15.14 6.73
C PHE A 13 -6.16 14.24 7.72
N ILE A 14 -7.13 14.80 8.45
CA ILE A 14 -7.97 14.01 9.37
C ILE A 14 -8.84 13.03 8.58
N GLY A 15 -9.48 13.47 7.50
CA GLY A 15 -10.29 12.61 6.64
C GLY A 15 -9.49 11.47 6.01
N LEU A 16 -8.27 11.76 5.52
CA LEU A 16 -7.35 10.74 5.02
C LEU A 16 -6.92 9.75 6.11
N GLY A 17 -6.65 10.22 7.33
CA GLY A 17 -6.33 9.34 8.46
C GLY A 17 -7.46 8.38 8.81
N ILE A 18 -8.72 8.86 8.84
CA ILE A 18 -9.91 8.03 9.10
C ILE A 18 -10.14 7.02 7.97
N LEU A 19 -10.02 7.45 6.70
CA LEU A 19 -10.13 6.54 5.55
C LEU A 19 -9.12 5.40 5.65
N LYS A 20 -7.89 5.71 6.07
CA LYS A 20 -6.81 4.75 6.22
C LYS A 20 -7.04 3.77 7.38
N LEU A 21 -7.59 4.26 8.50
CA LEU A 21 -7.99 3.40 9.61
C LEU A 21 -9.16 2.46 9.26
N ASN A 22 -10.09 2.87 8.40
CA ASN A 22 -11.16 1.98 7.94
C ASN A 22 -10.65 0.86 7.03
N GLN A 23 -9.44 0.96 6.44
CA GLN A 23 -8.81 -0.16 5.75
C GLN A 23 -8.37 -1.28 6.72
N ASP A 24 -8.30 -1.03 8.03
CA ASP A 24 -8.03 -2.09 9.03
C ASP A 24 -9.16 -3.15 9.12
N GLU A 25 -10.38 -2.87 8.64
CA GLU A 25 -11.46 -3.88 8.59
C GLU A 25 -11.13 -5.06 7.65
N VAL A 26 -10.21 -4.85 6.71
CA VAL A 26 -9.70 -5.89 5.80
C VAL A 26 -8.95 -7.00 6.57
N SER A 27 -8.46 -6.71 7.78
CA SER A 27 -7.82 -7.70 8.65
C SER A 27 -8.77 -8.83 9.11
N GLY A 28 -10.09 -8.62 9.07
CA GLY A 28 -11.09 -9.60 9.50
C GLY A 28 -11.60 -10.54 8.40
N THR A 29 -11.28 -10.26 7.14
CA THR A 29 -11.75 -11.03 5.98
C THR A 29 -10.79 -12.16 5.62
N GLU A 30 -11.32 -13.37 5.42
CA GLU A 30 -10.54 -14.51 4.92
C GLU A 30 -10.02 -14.22 3.51
N LEU A 31 -8.69 -14.21 3.34
CA LEU A 31 -8.05 -14.00 2.06
C LEU A 31 -8.09 -15.29 1.21
N ILE A 32 -8.35 -15.14 -0.08
CA ILE A 32 -8.32 -16.24 -1.05
C ILE A 32 -6.92 -16.35 -1.63
N GLN A 33 -6.33 -17.54 -1.57
CA GLN A 33 -5.04 -17.82 -2.18
C GLN A 33 -5.18 -18.10 -3.68
N LYS A 34 -4.31 -17.47 -4.46
CA LYS A 34 -4.14 -17.67 -5.89
C LYS A 34 -2.72 -18.13 -6.14
N ILE A 35 -2.58 -19.27 -6.80
CA ILE A 35 -1.28 -19.88 -7.12
C ILE A 35 -1.05 -19.71 -8.61
N GLY A 36 0.15 -19.26 -8.98
CA GLY A 36 0.50 -19.04 -10.37
C GLY A 36 2.00 -18.92 -10.59
N VAL A 37 2.35 -18.61 -11.84
CA VAL A 37 3.71 -18.32 -12.26
C VAL A 37 3.77 -16.87 -12.71
N ILE A 38 4.85 -16.17 -12.35
CA ILE A 38 5.06 -14.79 -12.79
C ILE A 38 5.29 -14.77 -14.31
N GLU A 39 4.43 -14.10 -15.05
CA GLU A 39 4.58 -13.87 -16.49
C GLU A 39 5.27 -12.53 -16.77
N SER A 40 4.93 -11.49 -16.01
CA SER A 40 5.62 -10.20 -16.08
C SER A 40 5.50 -9.42 -14.76
N ILE A 41 6.42 -8.48 -14.55
CA ILE A 41 6.47 -7.62 -13.35
C ILE A 41 6.70 -6.17 -13.76
N SER A 42 6.06 -5.24 -13.08
CA SER A 42 6.41 -3.82 -13.07
C SER A 42 6.86 -3.46 -11.65
N CYS A 43 8.15 -3.20 -11.48
CA CYS A 43 8.75 -2.97 -10.16
C CYS A 43 8.44 -1.58 -9.59
N ASN A 44 8.12 -0.61 -10.45
CA ASN A 44 7.78 0.79 -10.16
C ASN A 44 8.28 1.25 -8.78
N SER A 45 9.60 1.17 -8.58
CA SER A 45 10.25 1.44 -7.29
C SER A 45 10.33 2.95 -7.07
N GLY A 46 9.20 3.55 -6.73
CA GLY A 46 9.16 4.98 -6.47
C GLY A 46 7.75 5.53 -6.47
N SER A 47 7.49 6.40 -5.49
CA SER A 47 6.22 7.11 -5.27
C SER A 47 5.65 7.84 -6.50
N LYS A 48 6.43 8.06 -7.57
CA LYS A 48 5.98 8.74 -8.80
C LYS A 48 5.45 7.80 -9.89
N ASP A 49 5.83 6.53 -9.88
CA ASP A 49 5.52 5.59 -10.97
C ASP A 49 4.33 4.66 -10.64
N GLY A 50 3.70 4.86 -9.48
CA GLY A 50 2.59 4.03 -9.01
C GLY A 50 3.08 2.75 -8.32
N ALA A 51 2.16 1.98 -7.74
CA ALA A 51 2.54 0.77 -7.02
C ALA A 51 3.04 -0.33 -7.98
N PRO A 52 3.98 -1.17 -7.52
CA PRO A 52 4.41 -2.33 -8.29
C PRO A 52 3.24 -3.24 -8.64
N THR A 53 3.33 -3.87 -9.81
CA THR A 53 2.32 -4.81 -10.30
C THR A 53 2.96 -6.11 -10.77
N VAL A 54 2.28 -7.22 -10.52
CA VAL A 54 2.73 -8.56 -10.89
C VAL A 54 1.62 -9.23 -11.70
N VAL A 55 1.96 -9.73 -12.88
CA VAL A 55 1.05 -10.48 -13.75
C VAL A 55 1.34 -11.97 -13.57
N LEU A 56 0.32 -12.71 -13.18
CA LEU A 56 0.39 -14.14 -12.92
C LEU A 56 -0.38 -14.93 -13.96
N LYS A 57 0.21 -16.04 -14.35
CA LYS A 57 -0.39 -17.04 -15.21
C LYS A 57 -0.75 -18.27 -14.39
N SER A 58 -2.03 -18.66 -14.41
CA SER A 58 -2.54 -19.83 -13.70
C SER A 58 -3.57 -20.56 -14.56
N ASN A 59 -3.34 -21.85 -14.84
CA ASN A 59 -4.26 -22.72 -15.60
C ASN A 59 -4.85 -22.08 -16.87
N GLY A 60 -4.05 -21.33 -17.63
CA GLY A 60 -4.47 -20.68 -18.88
C GLY A 60 -5.18 -19.32 -18.72
N SER A 61 -5.43 -18.89 -17.48
CA SER A 61 -5.85 -17.52 -17.14
C SER A 61 -4.65 -16.64 -16.79
N ILE A 62 -4.76 -15.35 -17.15
CA ILE A 62 -3.79 -14.31 -16.80
C ILE A 62 -4.52 -13.36 -15.84
N SER A 63 -3.91 -13.09 -14.69
CA SER A 63 -4.46 -12.19 -13.68
C SER A 63 -3.39 -11.20 -13.25
N SER A 64 -3.77 -9.94 -13.09
CA SER A 64 -2.86 -8.89 -12.68
C SER A 64 -3.13 -8.50 -11.23
N TYR A 65 -2.06 -8.31 -10.46
CA TYR A 65 -2.14 -7.98 -9.04
C TYR A 65 -1.28 -6.77 -8.73
N LYS A 66 -1.85 -5.85 -7.94
CA LYS A 66 -1.11 -4.75 -7.34
C LYS A 66 -0.41 -5.27 -6.08
N VAL A 67 0.91 -5.10 -6.01
CA VAL A 67 1.71 -5.52 -4.86
C VAL A 67 2.21 -4.30 -4.08
N LEU A 68 2.59 -4.50 -2.82
CA LEU A 68 3.15 -3.45 -1.99
C LEU A 68 4.57 -3.07 -2.44
N GLU A 69 5.01 -1.84 -2.17
CA GLU A 69 6.40 -1.40 -2.41
C GLU A 69 7.43 -2.28 -1.68
N GLU A 70 7.03 -2.86 -0.55
CA GLU A 70 7.80 -3.84 0.22
C GLU A 70 8.26 -5.04 -0.63
N PHE A 71 7.49 -5.41 -1.66
CA PHE A 71 7.89 -6.42 -2.64
C PHE A 71 9.15 -6.00 -3.38
N SER A 72 9.16 -4.79 -3.95
CA SER A 72 10.29 -4.29 -4.73
C SER A 72 11.55 -4.17 -3.86
N LEU A 73 11.40 -3.72 -2.61
CA LEU A 73 12.50 -3.60 -1.65
C LEU A 73 13.08 -4.96 -1.24
N ARG A 74 12.25 -5.96 -0.95
CA ARG A 74 12.71 -7.26 -0.45
C ARG A 74 13.18 -8.21 -1.55
N THR A 75 12.68 -8.02 -2.77
CA THR A 75 13.06 -8.86 -3.93
C THR A 75 14.13 -8.22 -4.81
N ASP A 76 14.52 -6.97 -4.53
CA ASP A 76 15.47 -6.22 -5.34
C ASP A 76 15.01 -6.14 -6.80
N CYS A 77 13.72 -5.81 -6.97
CA CYS A 77 12.99 -6.06 -8.20
C CYS A 77 13.59 -5.36 -9.41
N ASP A 78 14.09 -4.13 -9.26
CA ASP A 78 14.63 -3.34 -10.39
C ASP A 78 15.88 -3.99 -10.99
N ASP A 79 16.73 -4.57 -10.15
CA ASP A 79 17.97 -5.23 -10.58
C ASP A 79 17.75 -6.70 -10.94
N LYS A 80 16.81 -7.38 -10.25
CA LYS A 80 16.58 -8.84 -10.38
C LYS A 80 15.30 -9.21 -11.12
N LYS A 81 14.68 -8.28 -11.85
CA LYS A 81 13.41 -8.47 -12.55
C LYS A 81 13.34 -9.76 -13.37
N GLN A 82 14.38 -10.06 -14.16
CA GLN A 82 14.40 -11.24 -15.03
C GLN A 82 14.47 -12.55 -14.23
N ASP A 83 15.15 -12.54 -13.09
CA ASP A 83 15.27 -13.72 -12.23
C ASP A 83 13.95 -14.07 -11.54
N LEU A 84 13.05 -13.10 -11.39
CA LEU A 84 11.73 -13.26 -10.77
C LEU A 84 10.69 -13.82 -11.75
N ILE A 85 10.85 -13.60 -13.06
CA ILE A 85 9.93 -14.09 -14.09
C ILE A 85 10.05 -15.62 -14.19
N GLY A 86 8.92 -16.31 -14.31
CA GLY A 86 8.86 -17.77 -14.39
C GLY A 86 8.88 -18.48 -13.03
N ARG A 87 9.03 -17.75 -11.92
CA ARG A 87 8.95 -18.33 -10.56
C ARG A 87 7.51 -18.58 -10.12
N SER A 88 7.34 -19.57 -9.26
CA SER A 88 6.04 -19.90 -8.69
C SER A 88 5.75 -18.99 -7.50
N VAL A 89 4.54 -18.47 -7.46
CA VAL A 89 4.09 -17.59 -6.39
C VAL A 89 2.73 -17.97 -5.86
N ILE A 90 2.51 -17.56 -4.63
CA ILE A 90 1.21 -17.62 -3.96
C ILE A 90 0.88 -16.19 -3.52
N VAL A 91 -0.24 -15.67 -4.01
CA VAL A 91 -0.79 -14.37 -3.60
C VAL A 91 -2.11 -14.57 -2.90
N SER A 92 -2.30 -13.88 -1.77
CA SER A 92 -3.56 -13.86 -1.04
C SER A 92 -4.28 -12.54 -1.31
N VAL A 93 -5.53 -12.61 -1.80
CA VAL A 93 -6.35 -11.45 -2.21
C VAL A 93 -7.71 -11.47 -1.52
N LEU A 94 -8.43 -10.35 -1.53
CA LEU A 94 -9.79 -10.31 -0.99
C LEU A 94 -10.80 -11.09 -1.84
N PRO A 95 -11.84 -11.67 -1.22
CA PRO A 95 -12.93 -12.28 -1.96
C PRO A 95 -13.65 -11.23 -2.81
N ASN A 96 -14.04 -11.63 -4.03
CA ASN A 96 -14.76 -10.82 -5.04
C ASN A 96 -13.98 -9.75 -5.80
N GLU A 97 -12.65 -9.65 -5.68
CA GLU A 97 -11.86 -8.84 -6.62
C GLU A 97 -11.50 -9.67 -7.87
N ASN A 98 -11.98 -9.25 -9.05
CA ASN A 98 -11.64 -9.86 -10.33
C ASN A 98 -10.62 -9.02 -11.11
N ASP A 99 -9.65 -9.71 -11.70
CA ASP A 99 -8.68 -9.30 -12.73
C ASP A 99 -7.64 -8.21 -12.41
N PHE A 100 -7.90 -7.29 -11.47
CA PHE A 100 -6.90 -6.34 -10.96
C PHE A 100 -7.07 -6.12 -9.44
N ALA A 101 -6.54 -7.06 -8.66
CA ALA A 101 -6.74 -7.12 -7.21
C ALA A 101 -5.49 -6.70 -6.43
N MET A 102 -5.68 -6.20 -5.20
CA MET A 102 -4.55 -5.96 -4.29
C MET A 102 -4.10 -7.26 -3.64
N ALA A 103 -2.80 -7.57 -3.74
CA ALA A 103 -2.20 -8.70 -3.06
C ALA A 103 -1.81 -8.31 -1.63
N TYR A 104 -2.52 -8.87 -0.65
CA TYR A 104 -2.31 -8.63 0.77
C TYR A 104 -1.26 -9.54 1.39
N GLU A 105 -1.01 -10.70 0.78
CA GLU A 105 0.12 -11.56 1.12
C GLU A 105 0.79 -12.00 -0.18
N PHE A 106 2.11 -12.06 -0.17
CA PHE A 106 2.89 -12.51 -1.32
C PHE A 106 3.98 -13.49 -0.88
N ARG A 107 3.99 -14.67 -1.49
CA ARG A 107 5.03 -15.69 -1.30
C ARG A 107 5.67 -16.03 -2.64
N LEU A 108 7.00 -16.06 -2.65
CA LEU A 108 7.84 -16.43 -3.80
C LEU A 108 8.59 -17.71 -3.46
N ASP A 109 8.42 -18.76 -4.25
CA ASP A 109 9.07 -20.07 -4.05
C ASP A 109 8.91 -20.62 -2.60
N GLY A 110 7.73 -20.39 -1.99
CA GLY A 110 7.45 -20.78 -0.60
C GLY A 110 8.00 -19.85 0.47
N THR A 111 8.83 -18.86 0.10
CA THR A 111 9.33 -17.82 1.01
C THR A 111 8.33 -16.66 1.08
N LYS A 112 7.95 -16.25 2.29
CA LYS A 112 7.04 -15.13 2.51
C LYS A 112 7.77 -13.81 2.31
N ILE A 113 7.32 -13.00 1.35
CA ILE A 113 7.88 -11.67 1.08
C ILE A 113 7.22 -10.65 2.00
N TYR A 114 5.89 -10.63 2.06
CA TYR A 114 5.11 -9.77 2.96
C TYR A 114 3.74 -10.38 3.30
N SER A 115 3.13 -9.88 4.37
CA SER A 115 1.86 -10.32 4.99
C SER A 115 0.81 -9.23 5.01
N LEU A 116 -0.43 -9.64 5.32
CA LEU A 116 -1.49 -8.73 5.75
C LEU A 116 -1.06 -7.87 6.95
N ASP A 117 -0.34 -8.45 7.91
CA ASP A 117 0.20 -7.71 9.06
C ASP A 117 1.17 -6.59 8.64
N ASP A 118 2.00 -6.84 7.62
CA ASP A 118 2.94 -5.83 7.08
C ASP A 118 2.17 -4.70 6.35
N VAL A 119 1.06 -5.04 5.67
CA VAL A 119 0.14 -4.07 5.04
C VAL A 119 -0.48 -3.18 6.13
N VAL A 120 -1.06 -3.80 7.16
CA VAL A 120 -1.73 -3.13 8.27
C VAL A 120 -0.78 -2.27 9.08
N SER A 121 0.46 -2.73 9.35
CA SER A 121 1.45 -1.92 10.04
C SER A 121 1.85 -0.69 9.24
N SER A 122 2.06 -0.84 7.93
CA SER A 122 2.40 0.27 7.03
C SER A 122 1.29 1.33 6.98
N ASP A 123 0.03 0.89 6.91
CA ASP A 123 -1.13 1.78 6.90
C ASP A 123 -1.31 2.52 8.23
N LYS A 124 -1.05 1.85 9.36
CA LYS A 124 -1.06 2.47 10.69
C LYS A 124 0.04 3.51 10.84
N GLU A 125 1.28 3.21 10.46
CA GLU A 125 2.40 4.15 10.54
C GLU A 125 2.13 5.43 9.73
N THR A 126 1.56 5.27 8.54
CA THR A 126 1.17 6.42 7.72
C THR A 126 -0.02 7.18 8.31
N ALA A 127 -1.03 6.50 8.89
CA ALA A 127 -2.11 7.17 9.60
C ALA A 127 -1.60 7.99 10.79
N TYR A 128 -0.69 7.43 11.60
CA TYR A 128 -0.05 8.14 12.71
C TYR A 128 0.76 9.36 12.22
N THR A 129 1.48 9.21 11.12
CA THR A 129 2.24 10.31 10.51
C THR A 129 1.31 11.45 10.08
N LEU A 130 0.18 11.15 9.42
CA LEU A 130 -0.82 12.15 9.03
C LEU A 130 -1.41 12.86 10.26
N PHE A 131 -1.64 12.13 11.34
CA PHE A 131 -2.14 12.69 12.60
C PHE A 131 -1.13 13.64 13.26
N LEU A 132 0.16 13.27 13.29
CA LEU A 132 1.23 14.11 13.80
C LEU A 132 1.37 15.40 12.98
N ILE A 133 1.29 15.32 11.65
CA ILE A 133 1.31 16.50 10.78
C ILE A 133 0.13 17.41 11.09
N ALA A 134 -1.08 16.86 11.27
CA ALA A 134 -2.25 17.65 11.64
C ALA A 134 -2.06 18.36 13.00
N LEU A 135 -1.45 17.70 13.98
CA LEU A 135 -1.14 18.32 15.28
C LEU A 135 -0.10 19.45 15.17
N VAL A 136 0.95 19.26 14.37
CA VAL A 136 1.95 20.30 14.11
C VAL A 136 1.31 21.52 13.43
N MET A 137 0.38 21.31 12.50
CA MET A 137 -0.38 22.39 11.86
C MET A 137 -1.33 23.11 12.81
N LEU A 138 -2.00 22.39 13.73
CA LEU A 138 -2.78 23.01 14.80
C LEU A 138 -1.90 23.88 15.72
N GLY A 139 -0.74 23.36 16.11
CA GLY A 139 0.23 24.09 16.91
C GLY A 139 0.71 25.38 16.23
N SER A 140 1.08 25.29 14.94
CA SER A 140 1.56 26.46 14.19
C SER A 140 0.49 27.55 14.04
N LEU A 141 -0.79 27.17 13.87
CA LEU A 141 -1.92 28.10 13.86
C LEU A 141 -2.11 28.81 15.20
N PHE A 142 -2.02 28.10 16.32
CA PHE A 142 -2.11 28.69 17.66
C PHE A 142 -0.95 29.62 17.97
N PHE A 143 0.28 29.26 17.58
CA PHE A 143 1.46 30.11 17.76
C PHE A 143 1.43 31.37 16.88
N HIS A 144 0.93 31.29 15.65
CA HIS A 144 0.73 32.48 14.80
C HIS A 144 -0.30 33.44 15.42
N ARG A 145 -1.41 32.90 15.93
CA ARG A 145 -2.48 33.70 16.53
C ARG A 145 -2.00 34.49 17.77
N ARG A 146 -1.07 33.92 18.54
CA ARG A 146 -0.47 34.54 19.73
C ARG A 146 0.60 35.60 19.42
N LYS A 147 1.07 35.69 18.18
CA LYS A 147 2.07 36.66 17.72
C LYS A 147 1.44 37.88 17.04
N ASP A 148 0.19 37.74 16.59
CA ASP A 148 -0.65 38.81 16.02
C ASP A 148 -1.57 39.49 17.06
N THR A 149 -1.45 39.15 18.35
CA THR A 149 -2.07 39.84 19.50
C THR A 149 -1.01 40.45 20.39
#